data_AF-A0A858R7K2-F1
#
_entry.id   AF-A0A858R7K2-F1
#
_cell.length_a   1.000
_cell.length_b   1.000
_cell.length_c   1.000
_cell.angle_alpha   90.00
_cell.angle_beta   90.00
_cell.angle_gamma   90.00
#
_symmetry.space_group_name_H-M   'P 1'
#
loop_
_entity.id
_entity.type
_entity.pdbx_description
1 polymer ?
#
loop_
_entity_poly.entity_id
_entity_poly.type
_entity_poly.pdbx_seq_one_letter_code
_entity_poly.pdbx_strand_id
1 'polypeptide(L)'
;MPDTTLAIGLMSGTSLDGIDAALLRTDGRGVAEAGAFLTVPYRRAFRDRLRAVLGGQGDVAGVERELTELHAAAVDSLLGMAGVEREEVGLVGFHGHTILHAPEQRRTWQIGDGALLATLTGIPVVNDFRSADVAAGGQGAPLVPLYHQALATDLDRPLAVLNIGGVANVTWLGAGELDVAAFDTGPGNALVDDWVLRHTGDPFDDGGRIAAKGTVDEGILAALLAHPYFTAPFPKSLDRDAWSADAVAGLSLEDGAATLTAFTAASIAAAAEHLPSRPARWLVTGGGRRNDTLMWMLARRLRAPVSPVDAVGWNGDSLEAEAFAYLAVRSRLGLPLSVPGTTGVPQPMTGGRYWAA
;
A
#
# COMPACT_ATOMS: atom_id res chain seq x y z
N MET A 1 -5.57 22.75 -21.28
CA MET A 1 -5.57 21.70 -20.24
C MET A 1 -4.52 22.12 -19.22
N PRO A 2 -4.68 21.85 -17.91
CA PRO A 2 -3.57 22.06 -16.98
C PRO A 2 -2.32 21.30 -17.47
N ASP A 3 -1.14 21.88 -17.27
CA ASP A 3 0.12 21.25 -17.70
C ASP A 3 0.32 19.95 -16.92
N THR A 4 0.16 18.81 -17.60
CA THR A 4 0.36 17.49 -17.01
C THR A 4 1.82 17.08 -17.10
N THR A 5 2.34 16.45 -16.06
CA THR A 5 3.68 15.85 -16.02
C THR A 5 3.56 14.34 -16.23
N LEU A 6 4.38 13.77 -17.13
CA LEU A 6 4.64 12.33 -17.13
C LEU A 6 5.68 12.04 -16.05
N ALA A 7 5.30 11.23 -15.06
CA ALA A 7 6.16 10.87 -13.95
C ALA A 7 6.27 9.36 -13.83
N ILE A 8 7.41 8.89 -13.33
CA ILE A 8 7.59 7.51 -12.88
C ILE A 8 7.40 7.47 -11.38
N GLY A 9 6.73 6.46 -10.88
CA GLY A 9 6.65 6.16 -9.46
C GLY A 9 7.35 4.86 -9.16
N LEU A 10 8.11 4.85 -8.07
CA LEU A 10 8.93 3.73 -7.63
C LEU A 10 8.60 3.40 -6.17
N MET A 11 8.24 2.14 -5.95
CA MET A 11 7.85 1.62 -4.64
C MET A 11 8.57 0.30 -4.35
N SER A 12 9.04 0.14 -3.12
CA SER A 12 9.45 -1.15 -2.59
C SER A 12 8.79 -1.36 -1.24
N GLY A 13 7.81 -2.27 -1.21
CA GLY A 13 6.99 -2.58 -0.05
C GLY A 13 7.71 -3.38 1.04
N THR A 14 7.08 -3.48 2.20
CA THR A 14 7.61 -4.20 3.37
C THR A 14 7.63 -5.72 3.20
N SER A 15 7.04 -6.25 2.13
CA SER A 15 7.14 -7.65 1.71
C SER A 15 8.55 -8.06 1.28
N LEU A 16 9.45 -7.11 1.02
CA LEU A 16 10.84 -7.36 0.58
C LEU A 16 10.91 -8.20 -0.71
N ASP A 17 9.87 -8.17 -1.53
CA ASP A 17 9.70 -9.01 -2.72
C ASP A 17 10.36 -8.40 -3.96
N GLY A 18 10.25 -7.08 -4.14
CA GLY A 18 10.81 -6.39 -5.29
C GLY A 18 10.63 -4.88 -5.32
N ILE A 19 10.73 -4.37 -6.54
CA ILE A 19 10.54 -2.97 -6.94
C ILE A 19 9.36 -2.92 -7.89
N ASP A 20 8.35 -2.14 -7.53
CA ASP A 20 7.24 -1.77 -8.38
C ASP A 20 7.53 -0.42 -9.04
N ALA A 21 7.37 -0.36 -10.36
CA ALA A 21 7.62 0.84 -11.15
C ALA A 21 6.43 1.10 -12.09
N ALA A 22 5.88 2.31 -12.05
CA ALA A 22 4.72 2.71 -12.85
C ALA A 22 4.91 4.07 -13.52
N LEU A 23 4.39 4.22 -14.73
CA LEU A 23 4.24 5.52 -15.40
C LEU A 23 2.86 6.12 -15.08
N LEU A 24 2.83 7.42 -14.83
CA LEU A 24 1.60 8.16 -14.58
C LEU A 24 1.69 9.55 -15.21
N ARG A 25 0.65 9.96 -15.93
CA ARG A 25 0.46 11.34 -16.37
C ARG A 25 -0.55 12.03 -15.46
N THR A 26 -0.13 13.12 -14.83
CA THR A 26 -0.95 13.84 -13.83
C THR A 26 -0.60 15.33 -13.76
N ASP A 27 -1.56 16.16 -13.38
CA ASP A 27 -1.35 17.56 -13.03
C ASP A 27 -1.16 17.76 -11.50
N GLY A 28 -1.03 16.68 -10.74
CA GLY A 28 -0.95 16.66 -9.28
C GLY A 28 -2.30 16.85 -8.57
N ARG A 29 -3.41 17.01 -9.28
CA ARG A 29 -4.78 17.10 -8.70
C ARG A 29 -5.67 15.96 -9.17
N GLY A 30 -5.62 15.65 -10.46
CA GLY A 30 -6.28 14.51 -11.09
C GLY A 30 -5.29 13.61 -11.80
N VAL A 31 -5.77 12.48 -12.30
CA VAL A 31 -4.99 11.55 -13.12
C VAL A 31 -5.46 11.69 -14.56
N ALA A 32 -4.55 11.97 -15.48
CA ALA A 32 -4.87 12.06 -16.90
C ALA A 32 -4.74 10.70 -17.57
N GLU A 33 -3.71 9.93 -17.23
CA GLU A 33 -3.42 8.64 -17.83
C GLU A 33 -2.58 7.78 -16.89
N ALA A 34 -2.97 6.52 -16.69
CA ALA A 34 -2.12 5.49 -16.09
C ALA A 34 -1.39 4.76 -17.22
N GLY A 35 -0.07 4.63 -17.08
CA GLY A 35 0.81 4.09 -18.11
C GLY A 35 1.26 2.66 -17.84
N ALA A 36 2.44 2.34 -18.34
CA ALA A 36 3.05 1.03 -18.15
C ALA A 36 3.40 0.77 -16.68
N PHE A 37 3.38 -0.50 -16.28
CA PHE A 37 3.73 -0.97 -14.95
C PHE A 37 4.60 -2.22 -15.05
N LEU A 38 5.58 -2.36 -14.15
CA LEU A 38 6.30 -3.62 -13.95
C LEU A 38 6.72 -3.80 -12.49
N THR A 39 6.95 -5.07 -12.14
CA THR A 39 7.57 -5.48 -10.89
C THR A 39 8.91 -6.17 -11.20
N VAL A 40 9.99 -5.71 -10.58
CA VAL A 40 11.31 -6.38 -10.62
C VAL A 40 11.53 -7.10 -9.29
N PRO A 41 11.56 -8.45 -9.27
CA PRO A 41 11.77 -9.17 -8.03
C PRO A 41 13.22 -9.03 -7.54
N TYR A 42 13.39 -8.88 -6.23
CA TYR A 42 14.71 -8.95 -5.62
C TYR A 42 15.30 -10.34 -5.69
N ARG A 43 16.58 -10.42 -6.05
CA ARG A 43 17.38 -11.63 -5.85
C ARG A 43 17.46 -11.94 -4.35
N ARG A 44 17.39 -13.23 -4.00
CA ARG A 44 17.45 -13.70 -2.60
C ARG A 44 18.60 -13.08 -1.80
N ALA A 45 19.80 -13.02 -2.39
CA ALA A 45 20.97 -12.44 -1.72
C ALA A 45 20.79 -10.96 -1.32
N PHE A 46 20.14 -10.16 -2.18
CA PHE A 46 19.84 -8.77 -1.85
C PHE A 46 18.72 -8.68 -0.81
N ARG A 47 17.67 -9.49 -0.94
CA ARG A 47 16.57 -9.58 0.04
C ARG A 47 17.09 -9.88 1.45
N ASP A 48 18.05 -10.79 1.57
CA ASP A 48 18.65 -11.14 2.87
C ASP A 48 19.48 -10.00 3.46
N ARG A 49 20.24 -9.25 2.63
CA ARG A 49 20.93 -8.03 3.07
C ARG A 49 19.96 -6.92 3.47
N LEU A 50 18.90 -6.70 2.68
CA LEU A 50 17.87 -5.71 2.96
C LEU A 50 17.15 -6.00 4.28
N ARG A 51 16.85 -7.28 4.55
CA ARG A 51 16.30 -7.70 5.84
C ARG A 51 17.27 -7.42 7.00
N ALA A 52 18.57 -7.63 6.79
CA ALA A 52 19.59 -7.42 7.83
C ALA A 52 19.77 -5.95 8.24
N VAL A 53 19.29 -4.99 7.42
CA VAL A 53 19.39 -3.55 7.74
C VAL A 53 18.12 -2.95 8.34
N LEU A 54 17.06 -3.75 8.51
CA LEU A 54 15.84 -3.32 9.20
C LEU A 54 16.18 -2.83 10.62
N GLY A 55 15.48 -1.79 11.05
CA GLY A 55 15.78 -1.06 12.29
C GLY A 55 17.01 -0.14 12.20
N GLY A 56 17.65 0.00 11.03
CA GLY A 56 18.87 0.79 10.88
C GLY A 56 20.13 0.08 11.35
N GLN A 57 20.15 -1.25 11.26
CA GLN A 57 21.28 -2.09 11.67
C GLN A 57 22.20 -2.41 10.48
N GLY A 58 23.38 -2.95 10.76
CA GLY A 58 24.28 -3.46 9.72
C GLY A 58 24.80 -2.40 8.73
N ASP A 59 25.07 -2.83 7.49
CA ASP A 59 25.60 -1.98 6.42
C ASP A 59 24.48 -1.29 5.64
N VAL A 60 23.85 -0.29 6.28
CA VAL A 60 22.76 0.47 5.68
C VAL A 60 23.20 1.18 4.40
N ALA A 61 24.40 1.77 4.39
CA ALA A 61 24.91 2.55 3.26
C ALA A 61 25.16 1.68 2.02
N GLY A 62 25.76 0.50 2.19
CA GLY A 62 25.96 -0.45 1.08
C GLY A 62 24.63 -0.96 0.51
N VAL A 63 23.65 -1.25 1.37
CA VAL A 63 22.32 -1.68 0.93
C VAL A 63 21.55 -0.56 0.25
N GLU A 64 21.61 0.67 0.77
CA GLU A 64 20.99 1.84 0.13
C GLU A 64 21.55 2.09 -1.27
N ARG A 65 22.86 1.97 -1.43
CA ARG A 65 23.53 2.12 -2.73
C ARG A 65 23.01 1.10 -3.74
N GLU A 66 23.03 -0.18 -3.37
CA GLU A 66 22.56 -1.26 -4.25
C GLU A 66 21.05 -1.14 -4.53
N LEU A 67 20.26 -0.77 -3.53
CA LEU A 67 18.82 -0.50 -3.68
C LEU A 67 18.58 0.57 -4.75
N THR A 68 19.29 1.69 -4.68
CA THR A 68 19.17 2.79 -5.64
C THR A 68 19.57 2.36 -7.05
N GLU A 69 20.65 1.59 -7.21
CA GLU A 69 21.09 1.07 -8.50
C GLU A 69 20.07 0.11 -9.12
N LEU A 70 19.43 -0.74 -8.30
CA LEU A 70 18.33 -1.62 -8.74
C LEU A 70 17.11 -0.81 -9.19
N HIS A 71 16.78 0.29 -8.51
CA HIS A 71 15.70 1.19 -8.92
C HIS A 71 16.01 1.90 -10.24
N ALA A 72 17.26 2.33 -10.47
CA ALA A 72 17.66 2.89 -11.76
C ALA A 72 17.47 1.87 -12.90
N ALA A 73 17.86 0.61 -12.69
CA ALA A 73 17.63 -0.44 -13.67
C ALA A 73 16.13 -0.75 -13.91
N ALA A 74 15.28 -0.62 -12.87
CA ALA A 74 13.83 -0.75 -13.00
C ALA A 74 13.24 0.40 -13.85
N VAL A 75 13.73 1.63 -13.68
CA VAL A 75 13.37 2.78 -14.53
C VAL A 75 13.71 2.49 -16.00
N ASP A 76 14.93 2.03 -16.28
CA ASP A 76 15.34 1.72 -17.65
C ASP A 76 14.47 0.62 -18.29
N SER A 77 14.16 -0.42 -17.50
CA SER A 77 13.27 -1.50 -17.95
C SER A 77 11.86 -1.00 -18.24
N LEU A 78 11.33 -0.08 -17.42
CA LEU A 78 10.00 0.48 -17.57
C LEU A 78 9.91 1.35 -18.83
N LEU A 79 10.89 2.22 -19.04
CA LEU A 79 10.97 3.06 -20.23
C LEU A 79 11.10 2.23 -21.50
N GLY A 80 11.99 1.23 -21.51
CA GLY A 80 12.16 0.32 -22.64
C GLY A 80 10.91 -0.48 -22.96
N MET A 81 10.19 -0.97 -21.93
CA MET A 81 8.91 -1.67 -22.10
C MET A 81 7.80 -0.75 -22.62
N ALA A 82 7.76 0.50 -22.16
CA ALA A 82 6.75 1.48 -22.55
C ALA A 82 7.05 2.14 -23.90
N GLY A 83 8.28 2.05 -24.40
CA GLY A 83 8.73 2.80 -25.58
C GLY A 83 8.73 4.32 -25.35
N VAL A 84 9.01 4.75 -24.13
CA VAL A 84 9.03 6.17 -23.72
C VAL A 84 10.48 6.63 -23.61
N GLU A 85 10.79 7.77 -24.21
CA GLU A 85 12.11 8.37 -24.11
C GLU A 85 12.27 9.07 -22.74
N ARG A 86 13.50 9.05 -22.22
CA ARG A 86 13.82 9.54 -20.88
C ARG A 86 13.50 11.04 -20.71
N GLU A 87 13.70 11.82 -21.76
CA GLU A 87 13.46 13.26 -21.82
C GLU A 87 11.96 13.61 -21.75
N GLU A 88 11.06 12.65 -22.03
CA GLU A 88 9.62 12.83 -21.89
C GLU A 88 9.16 12.75 -20.43
N VAL A 89 9.97 12.14 -19.55
CA VAL A 89 9.66 11.98 -18.14
C VAL A 89 10.16 13.21 -17.37
N GLY A 90 9.22 13.94 -16.77
CA GLY A 90 9.54 15.15 -16.02
C GLY A 90 10.01 14.89 -14.59
N LEU A 91 9.68 13.73 -14.01
CA LEU A 91 9.94 13.44 -12.60
C LEU A 91 9.92 11.95 -12.26
N VAL A 92 10.72 11.54 -11.27
CA VAL A 92 10.62 10.25 -10.59
C VAL A 92 10.19 10.48 -9.14
N GLY A 93 9.13 9.81 -8.70
CA GLY A 93 8.76 9.66 -7.30
C GLY A 93 9.37 8.42 -6.71
N PHE A 94 10.35 8.58 -5.83
CA PHE A 94 11.13 7.49 -5.25
C PHE A 94 10.80 7.29 -3.77
N HIS A 95 9.92 6.34 -3.46
CA HIS A 95 9.62 6.00 -2.06
C HIS A 95 10.86 5.52 -1.32
N GLY A 96 11.71 4.75 -2.00
CA GLY A 96 12.78 3.98 -1.39
C GLY A 96 12.24 2.73 -0.70
N HIS A 97 12.93 2.29 0.35
CA HIS A 97 12.53 1.15 1.16
C HIS A 97 12.52 1.52 2.65
N THR A 98 11.40 1.28 3.34
CA THR A 98 11.27 1.60 4.77
C THR A 98 12.07 0.62 5.61
N ILE A 99 13.06 1.11 6.36
CA ILE A 99 13.81 0.31 7.35
C ILE A 99 13.46 0.66 8.79
N LEU A 100 12.81 1.79 9.04
CA LEU A 100 12.28 2.15 10.35
C LEU A 100 10.98 2.96 10.21
N HIS A 101 9.97 2.62 11.00
CA HIS A 101 8.74 3.38 11.12
C HIS A 101 8.30 3.41 12.59
N ALA A 102 8.49 4.57 13.23
CA ALA A 102 8.20 4.80 14.65
C ALA A 102 7.62 6.21 14.84
N PRO A 103 6.41 6.48 14.30
CA PRO A 103 5.81 7.81 14.32
C PRO A 103 5.54 8.34 15.74
N GLU A 104 5.32 7.47 16.72
CA GLU A 104 5.21 7.82 18.14
C GLU A 104 6.50 8.43 18.70
N GLN A 105 7.64 8.10 18.09
CA GLN A 105 8.95 8.69 18.39
C GLN A 105 9.32 9.83 17.42
N ARG A 106 8.39 10.26 16.55
CA ARG A 106 8.64 11.22 15.46
C ARG A 106 9.75 10.77 14.51
N ARG A 107 9.85 9.46 14.24
CA ARG A 107 10.89 8.88 13.40
C ARG A 107 10.33 8.02 12.29
N THR A 108 10.87 8.21 11.09
CA THR A 108 10.72 7.30 9.97
C THR A 108 11.99 7.32 9.14
N TRP A 109 12.32 6.20 8.50
CA TRP A 109 13.51 6.10 7.68
C TRP A 109 13.23 5.21 6.47
N GLN A 110 13.23 5.83 5.31
CA GLN A 110 13.27 5.17 4.02
C GLN A 110 14.69 5.32 3.46
N ILE A 111 15.34 4.20 3.14
CA ILE A 111 16.61 4.23 2.41
C ILE A 111 16.35 4.34 0.92
N GLY A 112 17.24 5.02 0.23
CA GLY A 112 17.16 5.30 -1.20
C GLY A 112 17.76 6.67 -1.50
N ASP A 113 18.97 6.68 -2.03
CA ASP A 113 19.67 7.92 -2.39
C ASP A 113 19.03 8.56 -3.63
N GLY A 114 18.23 9.62 -3.40
CA GLY A 114 17.55 10.36 -4.44
C GLY A 114 18.48 11.15 -5.37
N ALA A 115 19.63 11.63 -4.87
CA ALA A 115 20.60 12.35 -5.69
C ALA A 115 21.32 11.39 -6.64
N LEU A 116 21.72 10.23 -6.13
CA LEU A 116 22.29 9.17 -6.95
C LEU A 116 21.27 8.67 -7.98
N LEU A 117 20.02 8.44 -7.59
CA LEU A 117 18.99 7.99 -8.54
C LEU A 117 18.80 9.01 -9.67
N ALA A 118 18.76 10.30 -9.34
CA ALA A 118 18.65 11.37 -10.34
C ALA A 118 19.84 11.35 -11.32
N THR A 119 21.06 11.19 -10.79
CA THR A 119 22.28 11.08 -11.60
C THR A 119 22.26 9.84 -12.52
N LEU A 120 21.87 8.68 -11.98
CA LEU A 120 21.85 7.41 -12.74
C LEU A 120 20.78 7.41 -13.83
N THR A 121 19.62 8.01 -13.54
CA THR A 121 18.47 8.00 -14.45
C THR A 121 18.41 9.22 -15.34
N GLY A 122 19.20 10.28 -15.11
CA GLY A 122 19.09 11.54 -15.85
C GLY A 122 17.72 12.22 -15.73
N ILE A 123 16.88 11.82 -14.77
CA ILE A 123 15.54 12.36 -14.53
C ILE A 123 15.51 12.96 -13.11
N PRO A 124 14.92 14.15 -12.90
CA PRO A 124 14.79 14.70 -11.56
C PRO A 124 13.99 13.77 -10.62
N VAL A 125 14.39 13.70 -9.35
CA VAL A 125 13.79 12.79 -8.35
C VAL A 125 13.17 13.58 -7.21
N VAL A 126 12.02 13.12 -6.72
CA VAL A 126 11.50 13.44 -5.39
C VAL A 126 11.51 12.18 -4.54
N ASN A 127 12.18 12.20 -3.39
CA ASN A 127 12.12 11.14 -2.37
C ASN A 127 11.69 11.71 -1.01
N ASP A 128 11.74 10.92 0.06
CA ASP A 128 11.47 11.37 1.44
C ASP A 128 10.06 11.99 1.66
N PHE A 129 9.03 11.26 1.23
CA PHE A 129 7.64 11.72 1.31
C PHE A 129 7.07 11.77 2.74
N ARG A 130 7.67 11.02 3.68
CA ARG A 130 7.07 10.75 5.01
C ARG A 130 7.62 11.64 6.11
N SER A 131 8.86 12.11 6.02
CA SER A 131 9.54 12.78 7.15
C SER A 131 8.84 14.05 7.61
N ALA A 132 8.32 14.87 6.69
CA ALA A 132 7.61 16.11 7.04
C ALA A 132 6.31 15.84 7.82
N ASP A 133 5.55 14.81 7.44
CA ASP A 133 4.33 14.37 8.11
C ASP A 133 4.61 13.88 9.54
N VAL A 134 5.59 12.97 9.66
CA VAL A 134 5.99 12.39 10.95
C VAL A 134 6.56 13.47 11.88
N ALA A 135 7.35 14.41 11.36
CA ALA A 135 7.85 15.53 12.15
C ALA A 135 6.72 16.42 12.68
N ALA A 136 5.67 16.65 11.88
CA ALA A 136 4.48 17.41 12.27
C ALA A 136 3.57 16.64 13.25
N GLY A 137 3.73 15.32 13.37
CA GLY A 137 3.05 14.47 14.35
C GLY A 137 1.96 13.59 13.76
N GLY A 138 1.90 13.50 12.43
CA GLY A 138 1.16 12.46 11.79
C GLY A 138 1.89 11.12 11.85
N GLN A 139 1.21 10.09 11.36
CA GLN A 139 1.72 8.73 11.30
C GLN A 139 2.73 8.51 10.17
N GLY A 140 2.81 9.38 9.16
CA GLY A 140 3.63 9.21 7.96
C GLY A 140 3.07 8.19 6.97
N ALA A 141 1.93 7.56 7.28
CA ALA A 141 1.24 6.56 6.48
C ALA A 141 -0.24 6.47 6.88
N PRO A 142 -1.13 6.03 5.98
CA PRO A 142 -0.90 5.85 4.55
C PRO A 142 -0.92 7.18 3.76
N LEU A 143 -0.09 7.31 2.72
CA LEU A 143 -0.05 8.50 1.83
C LEU A 143 -0.84 8.31 0.52
N VAL A 144 -1.09 7.06 0.14
CA VAL A 144 -1.91 6.65 -1.01
C VAL A 144 -3.35 7.21 -1.01
N PRO A 145 -4.02 7.53 0.13
CA PRO A 145 -5.40 8.01 0.11
C PRO A 145 -5.67 9.23 -0.80
N LEU A 146 -4.71 10.15 -0.94
CA LEU A 146 -4.88 11.30 -1.84
C LEU A 146 -4.83 10.91 -3.32
N TYR A 147 -4.14 9.81 -3.65
CA TYR A 147 -4.14 9.24 -4.99
C TYR A 147 -5.47 8.52 -5.27
N HIS A 148 -5.98 7.75 -4.30
CA HIS A 148 -7.34 7.17 -4.38
C HIS A 148 -8.41 8.25 -4.63
N GLN A 149 -8.31 9.39 -3.94
CA GLN A 149 -9.22 10.53 -4.15
C GLN A 149 -9.16 11.07 -5.59
N ALA A 150 -7.96 11.18 -6.17
CA ALA A 150 -7.75 11.67 -7.53
C ALA A 150 -8.32 10.70 -8.59
N LEU A 151 -8.13 9.40 -8.39
CA LEU A 151 -8.68 8.36 -9.27
C LEU A 151 -10.21 8.27 -9.20
N ALA A 152 -10.80 8.54 -8.05
CA ALA A 152 -12.24 8.43 -7.81
C ALA A 152 -13.04 9.70 -8.20
N THR A 153 -12.53 10.54 -9.11
CA THR A 153 -13.20 11.79 -9.50
C THR A 153 -14.56 11.53 -10.16
N ASP A 154 -14.64 10.51 -11.02
CA ASP A 154 -15.85 10.15 -11.77
C ASP A 154 -16.66 9.01 -11.13
N LEU A 155 -16.39 8.68 -9.85
CA LEU A 155 -17.06 7.61 -9.13
C LEU A 155 -18.02 8.17 -8.08
N ASP A 156 -19.16 7.49 -7.90
CA ASP A 156 -20.11 7.82 -6.85
C ASP A 156 -19.46 7.70 -5.46
N ARG A 157 -19.73 8.70 -4.61
CA ARG A 157 -19.23 8.80 -3.23
C ARG A 157 -20.40 8.83 -2.23
N PRO A 158 -20.23 8.34 -1.00
CA PRO A 158 -18.97 7.91 -0.39
C PRO A 158 -18.44 6.58 -0.95
N LEU A 159 -17.12 6.46 -1.10
CA LEU A 159 -16.44 5.30 -1.69
C LEU A 159 -15.38 4.79 -0.71
N ALA A 160 -15.26 3.47 -0.55
CA ALA A 160 -14.15 2.85 0.17
C ALA A 160 -13.19 2.17 -0.83
N VAL A 161 -11.90 2.51 -0.75
CA VAL A 161 -10.82 1.77 -1.40
C VAL A 161 -10.08 0.99 -0.33
N LEU A 162 -10.07 -0.33 -0.44
CA LEU A 162 -9.57 -1.28 0.55
C LEU A 162 -8.34 -2.00 0.00
N ASN A 163 -7.16 -1.70 0.54
CA ASN A 163 -5.94 -2.43 0.23
C ASN A 163 -5.82 -3.65 1.15
N ILE A 164 -5.69 -4.84 0.58
CA ILE A 164 -5.47 -6.09 1.32
C ILE A 164 -4.09 -6.63 0.97
N GLY A 165 -3.08 -6.15 1.70
CA GLY A 165 -1.72 -6.71 1.74
C GLY A 165 -1.57 -7.68 2.92
N GLY A 166 -0.41 -7.68 3.59
CA GLY A 166 -0.25 -8.41 4.86
C GLY A 166 -1.17 -7.89 5.97
N VAL A 167 -1.32 -6.57 6.03
CA VAL A 167 -2.31 -5.83 6.84
C VAL A 167 -3.33 -5.22 5.87
N ALA A 168 -4.60 -5.19 6.26
CA ALA A 168 -5.66 -4.57 5.46
C ALA A 168 -5.90 -3.12 5.93
N ASN A 169 -5.87 -2.17 5.00
CA ASN A 169 -6.15 -0.75 5.28
C ASN A 169 -7.20 -0.18 4.32
N VAL A 170 -8.00 0.74 4.84
CA VAL A 170 -9.09 1.37 4.09
C VAL A 170 -8.80 2.85 3.90
N THR A 171 -9.09 3.34 2.70
CA THR A 171 -9.31 4.76 2.40
C THR A 171 -10.81 4.96 2.18
N TRP A 172 -11.44 5.79 3.00
CA TRP A 172 -12.80 6.27 2.78
C TRP A 172 -12.76 7.66 2.15
N LEU A 173 -13.54 7.84 1.09
CA LEU A 173 -13.62 9.05 0.29
C LEU A 173 -15.05 9.60 0.40
N GLY A 174 -15.19 10.75 1.05
CA GLY A 174 -16.43 11.48 1.14
C GLY A 174 -16.69 12.40 -0.05
N ALA A 175 -17.72 13.24 0.07
CA ALA A 175 -18.16 14.12 -1.02
C ALA A 175 -17.34 15.41 -1.14
N GLY A 176 -16.66 15.84 -0.06
CA GLY A 176 -15.89 17.08 -0.03
C GLY A 176 -14.47 16.96 -0.58
N GLU A 177 -13.86 18.12 -0.87
CA GLU A 177 -12.43 18.22 -1.14
C GLU A 177 -11.65 17.90 0.14
N LEU A 178 -10.68 16.97 0.06
CA LEU A 178 -9.93 16.44 1.21
C LEU A 178 -10.80 15.80 2.32
N ASP A 179 -12.05 15.44 2.01
CA ASP A 179 -12.93 14.65 2.88
C ASP A 179 -12.53 13.17 2.77
N VAL A 180 -11.43 12.83 3.44
CA VAL A 180 -10.78 11.52 3.36
C VAL A 180 -10.47 11.01 4.76
N ALA A 181 -10.80 9.76 5.02
CA ALA A 181 -10.38 9.05 6.23
C ALA A 181 -9.57 7.80 5.85
N ALA A 182 -8.51 7.49 6.60
CA ALA A 182 -7.77 6.26 6.37
C ALA A 182 -7.25 5.63 7.68
N PHE A 183 -7.27 4.30 7.74
CA PHE A 183 -6.76 3.54 8.88
C PHE A 183 -6.61 2.05 8.55
N ASP A 184 -5.87 1.35 9.40
CA ASP A 184 -5.75 -0.10 9.34
C ASP A 184 -7.02 -0.77 9.91
N THR A 185 -7.60 -1.67 9.13
CA THR A 185 -8.83 -2.39 9.49
C THR A 185 -8.56 -3.61 10.37
N GLY A 186 -7.36 -4.18 10.25
CA GLY A 186 -7.02 -5.47 10.84
C GLY A 186 -6.02 -6.26 9.99
N PRO A 187 -5.86 -7.56 10.26
CA PRO A 187 -5.04 -8.43 9.42
C PRO A 187 -5.55 -8.47 7.98
N GLY A 188 -4.62 -8.63 7.03
CA GLY A 188 -4.91 -8.91 5.63
C GLY A 188 -4.61 -10.37 5.30
N ASN A 189 -3.67 -10.62 4.39
CA ASN A 189 -3.28 -11.97 3.97
C ASN A 189 -2.22 -12.61 4.87
N ALA A 190 -1.49 -11.86 5.70
CA ALA A 190 -0.29 -12.37 6.40
C ALA A 190 -0.56 -13.65 7.21
N LEU A 191 -1.68 -13.71 7.93
CA LEU A 191 -2.04 -14.87 8.74
C LEU A 191 -2.32 -16.12 7.90
N VAL A 192 -3.07 -15.99 6.80
CA VAL A 192 -3.38 -17.12 5.92
C VAL A 192 -2.15 -17.53 5.12
N ASP A 193 -1.32 -16.59 4.70
CA ASP A 193 -0.04 -16.85 4.01
C ASP A 193 0.91 -17.65 4.91
N ASP A 194 1.10 -17.19 6.15
CA ASP A 194 1.94 -17.90 7.12
C ASP A 194 1.39 -19.29 7.47
N TRP A 195 0.06 -19.45 7.47
CA TRP A 195 -0.59 -20.75 7.69
C TRP A 195 -0.34 -21.70 6.53
N VAL A 196 -0.57 -21.27 5.29
CA VAL A 196 -0.33 -22.08 4.08
C VAL A 196 1.14 -22.45 3.96
N LEU A 197 2.04 -21.49 4.16
CA LEU A 197 3.48 -21.72 4.10
C LEU A 197 3.94 -22.81 5.07
N ARG A 198 3.43 -22.78 6.31
CA ARG A 198 3.78 -23.79 7.33
C ARG A 198 3.29 -25.20 6.98
N HIS A 199 2.18 -25.34 6.28
CA HIS A 199 1.57 -26.65 5.99
C HIS A 199 1.97 -27.24 4.64
N THR A 200 2.25 -26.39 3.65
CA THR A 200 2.42 -26.80 2.26
C THR A 200 3.80 -26.45 1.69
N GLY A 201 4.46 -25.43 2.25
CA GLY A 201 5.64 -24.81 1.66
C GLY A 201 5.32 -23.75 0.59
N ASP A 202 4.06 -23.61 0.17
CA ASP A 202 3.63 -22.58 -0.77
C ASP A 202 3.47 -21.22 -0.06
N PRO A 203 3.80 -20.10 -0.73
CA PRO A 203 3.87 -18.79 -0.06
C PRO A 203 2.51 -18.20 0.33
N PHE A 204 1.41 -18.61 -0.29
CA PHE A 204 0.06 -18.09 -0.03
C PHE A 204 -1.02 -19.05 -0.58
N ASP A 205 -2.28 -18.83 -0.19
CA ASP A 205 -3.44 -19.55 -0.74
C ASP A 205 -3.84 -19.02 -2.13
N ASP A 206 -3.30 -19.61 -3.19
CA ASP A 206 -3.55 -19.15 -4.56
C ASP A 206 -5.03 -19.25 -4.97
N GLY A 207 -5.65 -18.09 -5.17
CA GLY A 207 -7.07 -17.93 -5.45
C GLY A 207 -7.99 -18.21 -4.26
N GLY A 208 -7.46 -18.41 -3.04
CA GLY A 208 -8.26 -18.83 -1.89
C GLY A 208 -8.78 -20.27 -1.98
N ARG A 209 -8.12 -21.14 -2.76
CA ARG A 209 -8.60 -22.49 -3.08
C ARG A 209 -8.50 -23.46 -1.91
N ILE A 210 -7.57 -23.25 -0.98
CA ILE A 210 -7.46 -24.04 0.25
C ILE A 210 -8.59 -23.62 1.19
N ALA A 211 -8.74 -22.32 1.43
CA ALA A 211 -9.82 -21.77 2.27
C ALA A 211 -11.21 -22.15 1.74
N ALA A 212 -11.41 -22.23 0.41
CA ALA A 212 -12.68 -22.63 -0.19
C ALA A 212 -13.14 -24.05 0.18
N LYS A 213 -12.22 -24.93 0.57
CA LYS A 213 -12.51 -26.33 0.95
C LYS A 213 -12.79 -26.50 2.43
N GLY A 214 -12.47 -25.49 3.23
CA GLY A 214 -12.61 -25.54 4.69
C GLY A 214 -13.96 -25.09 5.18
N THR A 215 -14.20 -25.37 6.45
CA THR A 215 -15.32 -24.85 7.23
C THR A 215 -14.79 -23.83 8.24
N VAL A 216 -15.41 -22.67 8.29
CA VAL A 216 -15.06 -21.62 9.26
C VAL A 216 -15.44 -22.09 10.67
N ASP A 217 -14.49 -22.04 11.60
CA ASP A 217 -14.77 -22.19 13.03
C ASP A 217 -15.27 -20.85 13.59
N GLU A 218 -16.58 -20.74 13.73
CA GLU A 218 -17.25 -19.52 14.22
C GLU A 218 -16.89 -19.20 15.69
N GLY A 219 -16.50 -20.20 16.49
CA GLY A 219 -16.08 -20.00 17.87
C GLY A 219 -14.73 -19.31 17.96
N ILE A 220 -13.75 -19.80 17.19
CA ILE A 220 -12.43 -19.17 17.05
C ILE A 220 -12.56 -17.78 16.43
N LEU A 221 -13.36 -17.64 15.38
CA LEU A 221 -13.58 -16.34 14.73
C LEU A 221 -14.12 -15.30 15.71
N ALA A 222 -15.14 -15.66 16.51
CA ALA A 222 -15.70 -14.77 17.51
C ALA A 222 -14.67 -14.38 18.59
N ALA A 223 -13.84 -15.33 19.03
CA ALA A 223 -12.78 -15.07 19.99
C ALA A 223 -11.70 -14.10 19.45
N LEU A 224 -11.30 -14.27 18.19
CA LEU A 224 -10.34 -13.38 17.53
C LEU A 224 -10.89 -11.95 17.40
N LEU A 225 -12.17 -11.81 17.03
CA LEU A 225 -12.84 -10.50 16.88
C LEU A 225 -13.15 -9.78 18.20
N ALA A 226 -13.07 -10.48 19.34
CA ALA A 226 -13.27 -9.86 20.65
C ALA A 226 -12.09 -8.94 21.07
N HIS A 227 -11.01 -8.90 20.28
CA HIS A 227 -9.86 -8.06 20.57
C HIS A 227 -10.21 -6.55 20.55
N PRO A 228 -9.78 -5.74 21.55
CA PRO A 228 -10.16 -4.31 21.66
C PRO A 228 -9.80 -3.45 20.45
N TYR A 229 -8.81 -3.88 19.65
CA TYR A 229 -8.42 -3.20 18.41
C TYR A 229 -9.61 -2.96 17.46
N PHE A 230 -10.55 -3.91 17.37
CA PHE A 230 -11.70 -3.81 16.45
C PHE A 230 -12.78 -2.83 16.94
N THR A 231 -12.76 -2.48 18.23
CA THR A 231 -13.65 -1.46 18.82
C THR A 231 -13.00 -0.09 18.94
N ALA A 232 -11.68 0.02 18.77
CA ALA A 232 -10.97 1.30 18.85
C ALA A 232 -11.30 2.21 17.66
N PRO A 233 -11.51 3.52 17.88
CA PRO A 233 -11.72 4.49 16.80
C PRO A 233 -10.44 4.71 15.98
N PHE A 234 -10.58 5.27 14.78
CA PHE A 234 -9.46 5.77 13.99
C PHE A 234 -9.01 7.17 14.48
N PRO A 235 -7.76 7.61 14.21
CA PRO A 235 -6.69 6.92 13.46
C PRO A 235 -6.06 5.77 14.28
N LYS A 236 -5.80 4.65 13.62
CA LYS A 236 -5.10 3.49 14.19
C LYS A 236 -4.28 2.78 13.12
N SER A 237 -3.12 2.25 13.53
CA SER A 237 -2.22 1.46 12.70
C SER A 237 -1.96 0.09 13.35
N LEU A 238 -1.43 -0.85 12.58
CA LEU A 238 -1.24 -2.22 13.00
C LEU A 238 0.04 -2.82 12.43
N ASP A 239 0.75 -3.57 13.27
CA ASP A 239 1.89 -4.37 12.83
C ASP A 239 1.43 -5.68 12.16
N ARG A 240 2.17 -6.14 11.14
CA ARG A 240 1.91 -7.41 10.44
C ARG A 240 1.79 -8.59 11.40
N ASP A 241 2.62 -8.61 12.44
CA ASP A 241 2.78 -9.73 13.37
C ASP A 241 1.93 -9.57 14.64
N ALA A 242 0.94 -8.66 14.62
CA ALA A 242 0.06 -8.39 15.76
C ALA A 242 -0.86 -9.56 16.15
N TRP A 243 -1.04 -10.54 15.26
CA TRP A 243 -1.74 -11.80 15.54
C TRP A 243 -0.87 -12.99 15.19
N SER A 244 -1.04 -14.08 15.94
CA SER A 244 -0.53 -15.40 15.58
C SER A 244 -1.65 -16.31 15.08
N ALA A 245 -1.29 -17.33 14.31
CA ALA A 245 -2.23 -18.36 13.88
C ALA A 245 -2.44 -19.48 14.93
N ASP A 246 -2.02 -19.26 16.19
CA ASP A 246 -2.08 -20.30 17.23
C ASP A 246 -3.51 -20.72 17.54
N ALA A 247 -4.46 -19.79 17.40
CA ALA A 247 -5.89 -20.05 17.63
C ALA A 247 -6.46 -21.14 16.69
N VAL A 248 -5.86 -21.35 15.52
CA VAL A 248 -6.30 -22.38 14.54
C VAL A 248 -5.38 -23.60 14.49
N ALA A 249 -4.39 -23.71 15.38
CA ALA A 249 -3.40 -24.79 15.34
C ALA A 249 -3.98 -26.22 15.46
N GLY A 250 -5.18 -26.36 16.02
CA GLY A 250 -5.89 -27.64 16.12
C GLY A 250 -6.76 -28.00 14.92
N LEU A 251 -6.86 -27.12 13.92
CA LEU A 251 -7.70 -27.30 12.74
C LEU A 251 -6.94 -28.00 11.60
N SER A 252 -7.70 -28.50 10.61
CA SER A 252 -7.12 -28.94 9.34
C SER A 252 -6.52 -27.75 8.58
N LEU A 253 -5.68 -28.01 7.58
CA LEU A 253 -5.15 -26.97 6.70
C LEU A 253 -6.29 -26.13 6.11
N GLU A 254 -7.31 -26.78 5.58
CA GLU A 254 -8.46 -26.16 4.94
C GLU A 254 -9.29 -25.34 5.94
N ASP A 255 -9.65 -25.90 7.09
CA ASP A 255 -10.47 -25.21 8.11
C ASP A 255 -9.72 -24.03 8.74
N GLY A 256 -8.41 -24.18 8.97
CA GLY A 256 -7.54 -23.10 9.44
C GLY A 256 -7.46 -21.96 8.43
N ALA A 257 -7.25 -22.27 7.15
CA ALA A 257 -7.23 -21.27 6.09
C ALA A 257 -8.58 -20.56 5.93
N ALA A 258 -9.68 -21.32 5.98
CA ALA A 258 -11.04 -20.77 5.92
C ALA A 258 -11.32 -19.82 7.09
N THR A 259 -10.95 -20.22 8.31
CA THR A 259 -11.18 -19.43 9.52
C THR A 259 -10.34 -18.14 9.54
N LEU A 260 -9.07 -18.20 9.16
CA LEU A 260 -8.20 -17.02 9.07
C LEU A 260 -8.65 -16.07 7.95
N THR A 261 -9.07 -16.59 6.80
CA THR A 261 -9.63 -15.77 5.71
C THR A 261 -10.93 -15.10 6.15
N ALA A 262 -11.79 -15.82 6.87
CA ALA A 262 -13.02 -15.27 7.45
C ALA A 262 -12.73 -14.20 8.52
N PHE A 263 -11.65 -14.35 9.27
CA PHE A 263 -11.20 -13.35 10.24
C PHE A 263 -10.84 -12.03 9.57
N THR A 264 -10.07 -12.05 8.49
CA THR A 264 -9.77 -10.87 7.67
C THR A 264 -11.06 -10.20 7.16
N ALA A 265 -11.98 -10.96 6.56
CA ALA A 265 -13.24 -10.40 6.07
C ALA A 265 -14.11 -9.79 7.19
N ALA A 266 -14.11 -10.42 8.37
CA ALA A 266 -14.89 -9.96 9.51
C ALA A 266 -14.26 -8.75 10.21
N SER A 267 -12.93 -8.66 10.29
CA SER A 267 -12.24 -7.47 10.82
C SER A 267 -12.49 -6.25 9.95
N ILE A 268 -12.48 -6.41 8.62
CA ILE A 268 -12.82 -5.35 7.66
C ILE A 268 -14.28 -4.91 7.83
N ALA A 269 -15.21 -5.85 8.04
CA ALA A 269 -16.61 -5.52 8.31
C ALA A 269 -16.81 -4.80 9.65
N ALA A 270 -16.07 -5.17 10.69
CA ALA A 270 -16.08 -4.46 11.97
C ALA A 270 -15.50 -3.04 11.84
N ALA A 271 -14.42 -2.90 11.07
CA ALA A 271 -13.81 -1.60 10.75
C ALA A 271 -14.76 -0.67 9.97
N ALA A 272 -15.62 -1.22 9.13
CA ALA A 272 -16.59 -0.46 8.35
C ALA A 272 -17.59 0.35 9.21
N GLU A 273 -17.89 -0.12 10.43
CA GLU A 273 -18.79 0.59 11.36
C GLU A 273 -18.14 1.85 11.95
N HIS A 274 -16.81 2.00 11.84
CA HIS A 274 -16.09 3.21 12.24
C HIS A 274 -15.94 4.23 11.11
N LEU A 275 -16.39 3.92 9.89
CA LEU A 275 -16.31 4.89 8.80
C LEU A 275 -17.23 6.10 9.05
N PRO A 276 -16.85 7.32 8.59
CA PRO A 276 -17.67 8.52 8.79
C PRO A 276 -19.12 8.36 8.30
N SER A 277 -19.31 7.64 7.21
CA SER A 277 -20.61 7.15 6.76
C SER A 277 -20.44 5.89 5.93
N ARG A 278 -21.54 5.17 5.70
CA ARG A 278 -21.52 3.94 4.90
C ARG A 278 -21.12 4.26 3.46
N PRO A 279 -20.12 3.57 2.90
CA PRO A 279 -19.77 3.73 1.49
C PRO A 279 -20.85 3.12 0.60
N ALA A 280 -21.08 3.75 -0.55
CA ALA A 280 -21.96 3.25 -1.61
C ALA A 280 -21.36 2.01 -2.29
N ARG A 281 -20.03 1.86 -2.27
CA ARG A 281 -19.31 0.69 -2.80
C ARG A 281 -17.92 0.53 -2.17
N TRP A 282 -17.37 -0.67 -2.30
CA TRP A 282 -16.00 -1.02 -1.94
C TRP A 282 -15.21 -1.43 -3.18
N LEU A 283 -14.02 -0.84 -3.33
CA LEU A 283 -13.04 -1.20 -4.36
C LEU A 283 -11.83 -1.83 -3.69
N VAL A 284 -11.56 -3.10 -3.99
CA VAL A 284 -10.48 -3.87 -3.34
C VAL A 284 -9.22 -3.86 -4.20
N THR A 285 -8.09 -3.49 -3.59
CA THR A 285 -6.75 -3.53 -4.18
C THR A 285 -5.79 -4.40 -3.36
N GLY A 286 -4.53 -4.49 -3.78
CA GLY A 286 -3.52 -5.36 -3.17
C GLY A 286 -3.72 -6.82 -3.55
N GLY A 287 -2.91 -7.72 -2.96
CA GLY A 287 -2.93 -9.15 -3.28
C GLY A 287 -4.26 -9.83 -2.94
N GLY A 288 -4.93 -9.40 -1.87
CA GLY A 288 -6.19 -10.00 -1.42
C GLY A 288 -7.35 -9.88 -2.42
N ARG A 289 -7.29 -8.94 -3.37
CA ARG A 289 -8.28 -8.82 -4.45
C ARG A 289 -8.30 -10.02 -5.41
N ARG A 290 -7.21 -10.82 -5.42
CA ARG A 290 -7.05 -12.04 -6.23
C ARG A 290 -7.47 -13.32 -5.48
N ASN A 291 -7.88 -13.20 -4.22
CA ASN A 291 -8.39 -14.31 -3.43
C ASN A 291 -9.93 -14.34 -3.55
N ASP A 292 -10.45 -15.24 -4.41
CA ASP A 292 -11.88 -15.32 -4.71
C ASP A 292 -12.72 -15.65 -3.47
N THR A 293 -12.20 -16.51 -2.59
CA THR A 293 -12.84 -16.87 -1.32
C THR A 293 -12.97 -15.65 -0.41
N LEU A 294 -11.90 -14.86 -0.25
CA LEU A 294 -11.91 -13.63 0.54
C LEU A 294 -12.86 -12.59 -0.05
N MET A 295 -12.83 -12.38 -1.36
CA MET A 295 -13.72 -11.45 -2.05
C MET A 295 -15.19 -11.83 -1.86
N TRP A 296 -15.52 -13.12 -1.93
CA TRP A 296 -16.86 -13.63 -1.65
C TRP A 296 -17.26 -13.43 -0.18
N MET A 297 -16.36 -13.70 0.77
CA MET A 297 -16.61 -13.48 2.21
C MET A 297 -16.85 -12.00 2.52
N LEU A 298 -16.09 -11.09 1.89
CA LEU A 298 -16.27 -9.65 1.99
C LEU A 298 -17.64 -9.22 1.46
N ALA A 299 -18.03 -9.68 0.27
CA ALA A 299 -19.32 -9.34 -0.34
C ALA A 299 -20.51 -9.79 0.52
N ARG A 300 -20.38 -10.86 1.31
CA ARG A 300 -21.42 -11.31 2.25
C ARG A 300 -21.47 -10.53 3.55
N ARG A 301 -20.35 -9.94 4.00
CA ARG A 301 -20.25 -9.24 5.29
C ARG A 301 -20.46 -7.72 5.15
N LEU A 302 -20.04 -7.15 4.03
CA LEU A 302 -20.15 -5.71 3.77
C LEU A 302 -21.54 -5.36 3.21
N ARG A 303 -22.13 -4.28 3.71
CA ARG A 303 -23.49 -3.83 3.35
C ARG A 303 -23.54 -2.97 2.07
N ALA A 304 -22.58 -3.16 1.17
CA ALA A 304 -22.45 -2.45 -0.09
C ALA A 304 -21.71 -3.32 -1.11
N PRO A 305 -21.88 -3.09 -2.43
CA PRO A 305 -21.17 -3.85 -3.46
C PRO A 305 -19.66 -3.83 -3.25
N VAL A 306 -19.03 -5.00 -3.40
CA VAL A 306 -17.58 -5.19 -3.32
C VAL A 306 -17.09 -5.64 -4.69
N SER A 307 -16.10 -4.95 -5.23
CA SER A 307 -15.48 -5.29 -6.52
C SER A 307 -13.98 -5.03 -6.45
N PRO A 308 -13.14 -5.77 -7.20
CA PRO A 308 -11.75 -5.38 -7.36
C PRO A 308 -11.65 -4.01 -8.04
N VAL A 309 -10.58 -3.26 -7.80
CA VAL A 309 -10.30 -1.97 -8.46
C VAL A 309 -10.23 -2.11 -10.00
N ASP A 310 -9.87 -3.30 -10.49
CA ASP A 310 -9.86 -3.66 -11.92
C ASP A 310 -11.24 -3.47 -12.58
N ALA A 311 -12.33 -3.63 -11.82
CA ALA A 311 -13.70 -3.46 -12.31
C ALA A 311 -14.05 -2.00 -12.66
N VAL A 312 -13.23 -1.02 -12.25
CA VAL A 312 -13.37 0.40 -12.62
C VAL A 312 -12.22 0.89 -13.50
N GLY A 313 -11.44 -0.04 -14.06
CA GLY A 313 -10.35 0.27 -15.00
C GLY A 313 -9.04 0.69 -14.33
N TRP A 314 -8.92 0.57 -13.00
CA TRP A 314 -7.65 0.78 -12.30
C TRP A 314 -6.82 -0.49 -12.31
N ASN A 315 -5.49 -0.36 -12.33
CA ASN A 315 -4.61 -1.50 -12.19
C ASN A 315 -4.22 -1.66 -10.71
N GLY A 316 -4.77 -2.67 -10.04
CA GLY A 316 -4.55 -2.87 -8.61
C GLY A 316 -3.12 -3.23 -8.20
N ASP A 317 -2.26 -3.63 -9.14
CA ASP A 317 -0.84 -3.89 -8.85
C ASP A 317 0.00 -2.61 -8.95
N SER A 318 -0.41 -1.63 -9.76
CA SER A 318 0.36 -0.41 -9.98
C SER A 318 0.02 0.73 -9.02
N LEU A 319 -1.14 0.68 -8.35
CA LEU A 319 -1.67 1.81 -7.55
C LEU A 319 -0.67 2.40 -6.55
N GLU A 320 0.12 1.59 -5.87
CA GLU A 320 1.11 2.12 -4.90
C GLU A 320 2.26 2.84 -5.61
N ALA A 321 2.81 2.26 -6.68
CA ALA A 321 3.84 2.91 -7.48
C ALA A 321 3.31 4.19 -8.13
N GLU A 322 2.14 4.14 -8.76
CA GLU A 322 1.46 5.31 -9.35
C GLU A 322 1.22 6.41 -8.30
N ALA A 323 0.84 6.04 -7.07
CA ALA A 323 0.69 7.01 -5.99
C ALA A 323 1.99 7.77 -5.71
N PHE A 324 3.16 7.14 -5.79
CA PHE A 324 4.43 7.85 -5.62
C PHE A 324 4.79 8.75 -6.80
N ALA A 325 4.40 8.39 -8.03
CA ALA A 325 4.49 9.30 -9.18
C ALA A 325 3.63 10.55 -8.94
N TYR A 326 2.38 10.34 -8.50
CA TYR A 326 1.42 11.39 -8.19
C TYR A 326 1.90 12.31 -7.05
N LEU A 327 2.40 11.73 -5.96
CA LEU A 327 2.91 12.47 -4.81
C LEU A 327 4.16 13.29 -5.15
N ALA A 328 5.01 12.80 -6.07
CA ALA A 328 6.17 13.55 -6.54
C ALA A 328 5.76 14.83 -7.28
N VAL A 329 4.79 14.74 -8.19
CA VAL A 329 4.25 15.91 -8.91
C VAL A 329 3.59 16.88 -7.92
N ARG A 330 2.82 16.37 -6.95
CA ARG A 330 2.24 17.20 -5.87
C ARG A 330 3.29 17.92 -5.05
N SER A 331 4.36 17.23 -4.65
CA SER A 331 5.48 17.81 -3.91
C SER A 331 6.09 18.99 -4.67
N ARG A 332 6.32 18.83 -5.98
CA ARG A 332 6.86 19.91 -6.83
C ARG A 332 5.94 21.12 -6.94
N LEU A 333 4.63 20.89 -6.90
CA LEU A 333 3.61 21.94 -6.95
C LEU A 333 3.29 22.54 -5.56
N GLY A 334 3.92 22.06 -4.49
CA GLY A 334 3.61 22.49 -3.12
C GLY A 334 2.20 22.08 -2.66
N LEU A 335 1.64 21.03 -3.25
CA LEU A 335 0.34 20.48 -2.86
C LEU A 335 0.50 19.51 -1.67
N PRO A 336 -0.56 19.35 -0.83
CA PRO A 336 -0.49 18.45 0.31
C PRO A 336 -0.24 16.99 -0.10
N LEU A 337 0.63 16.29 0.62
CA LEU A 337 0.87 14.84 0.49
C LEU A 337 0.11 14.04 1.53
N SER A 338 -0.31 14.69 2.62
CA SER A 338 -1.13 14.12 3.68
C SER A 338 -2.08 15.17 4.27
N VAL A 339 -3.13 14.70 4.94
CA VAL A 339 -4.17 15.53 5.54
C VAL A 339 -4.56 15.00 6.92
N PRO A 340 -5.22 15.81 7.78
CA PRO A 340 -5.58 15.38 9.12
C PRO A 340 -6.37 14.07 9.17
N GLY A 341 -7.29 13.87 8.23
CA GLY A 341 -8.11 12.66 8.17
C GLY A 341 -7.35 11.38 7.75
N THR A 342 -6.14 11.49 7.20
CA THR A 342 -5.36 10.32 6.77
C THR A 342 -4.30 9.93 7.80
N THR A 343 -3.41 10.85 8.16
CA THR A 343 -2.25 10.55 9.01
C THR A 343 -2.35 11.17 10.39
N GLY A 344 -3.36 12.01 10.66
CA GLY A 344 -3.49 12.74 11.92
C GLY A 344 -2.62 14.00 12.04
N VAL A 345 -2.03 14.48 10.94
CA VAL A 345 -1.33 15.78 10.92
C VAL A 345 -2.26 16.94 11.31
N PRO A 346 -1.75 18.04 11.90
CA PRO A 346 -2.60 19.13 12.38
C PRO A 346 -3.28 19.94 11.25
N GLN A 347 -2.74 19.87 10.04
CA GLN A 347 -3.23 20.55 8.84
C GLN A 347 -2.72 19.80 7.59
N PRO A 348 -3.24 20.07 6.38
CA PRO A 348 -2.66 19.51 5.16
C PRO A 348 -1.16 19.81 5.04
N MET A 349 -0.33 18.78 4.89
CA MET A 349 1.13 18.90 4.91
C MET A 349 1.72 18.64 3.52
N THR A 350 2.65 19.49 3.08
CA THR A 350 3.55 19.19 1.97
C THR A 350 4.73 18.34 2.47
N GLY A 351 5.47 17.72 1.55
CA GLY A 351 6.67 16.95 1.88
C GLY A 351 7.45 16.59 0.62
N GLY A 352 8.38 15.65 0.77
CA GLY A 352 9.28 15.25 -0.31
C GLY A 352 10.48 16.18 -0.45
N ARG A 353 11.59 15.61 -0.93
CA ARG A 353 12.85 16.30 -1.20
C ARG A 353 13.20 16.16 -2.66
N TYR A 354 13.40 17.29 -3.34
CA TYR A 354 13.73 17.35 -4.75
C TYR A 354 15.24 17.27 -5.00
N TRP A 355 15.59 16.53 -6.04
CA TRP A 355 16.94 16.37 -6.56
C TRP A 355 16.90 16.60 -8.08
N ALA A 356 17.77 17.48 -8.57
CA ALA A 356 17.95 17.65 -10.01
C ALA A 356 18.73 16.47 -10.59
N ALA A 357 18.51 16.20 -11.88
CA ALA A 357 19.28 15.24 -12.67
C ALA A 357 20.74 15.69 -12.86
#